data_AF-A0A3G5UFR1-F1
#
_entry.id   AF-A0A3G5UFR1-F1
#
_cell.length_a   1.000
_cell.length_b   1.000
_cell.length_c   1.000
_cell.angle_alpha   90.00
_cell.angle_beta   90.00
_cell.angle_gamma   90.00
#
_symmetry.space_group_name_H-M   'P 1'
#
loop_
_entity.id
_entity.type
_entity.pdbx_description
1 polymer ?
#
loop_
_entity_poly.entity_id
_entity_poly.type
_entity_poly.pdbx_seq_one_letter_code
_entity_poly.pdbx_strand_id
1 'polypeptide(L)' 'MEQFKQELETYIYYYNHKRIKAKLKGLPPVQYRVQSLVASCLIYLSNFLGSIQIRKAFFYL' A
#
# COMPACT_ATOMS: atom_id res chain seq x y z
N MET A 1 27.58 17.25 -16.08
CA MET A 1 26.62 16.15 -16.31
C MET A 1 26.50 15.23 -15.10
N GLU A 2 27.61 14.80 -14.49
CA GLU A 2 27.57 13.84 -13.37
C GLU A 2 26.90 14.40 -12.10
N GLN A 3 27.20 15.65 -11.74
CA GLN A 3 26.59 16.32 -10.58
C GLN A 3 25.06 16.43 -10.72
N PHE A 4 24.58 16.79 -11.91
CA PHE A 4 23.13 16.88 -12.17
C PHE A 4 22.43 15.52 -11.97
N LYS A 5 23.04 14.41 -12.41
CA LYS A 5 22.48 13.07 -12.19
C LYS A 5 22.39 12.75 -10.70
N GLN A 6 23.44 13.03 -9.93
CA GLN A 6 23.48 12.78 -8.50
C GLN A 6 22.42 13.60 -7.74
N GLU A 7 22.26 14.87 -8.10
CA GLU A 7 21.23 15.74 -7.53
C GLU A 7 19.81 15.23 -7.87
N LEU A 8 19.60 14.79 -9.11
CA LEU A 8 18.33 14.23 -9.55
C LEU A 8 18.00 12.93 -8.80
N GLU A 9 18.95 12.02 -8.64
CA GLU A 9 18.77 10.79 -7.87
C GLU A 9 18.44 11.08 -6.40
N THR A 10 19.15 12.04 -5.80
CA THR A 10 18.91 12.49 -4.43
C THR A 10 17.50 13.05 -4.28
N TYR A 11 17.06 13.87 -5.24
CA TYR A 11 15.72 14.44 -5.26
C TYR A 11 14.63 13.36 -5.40
N ILE A 12 14.83 12.39 -6.31
CA ILE A 12 13.91 11.25 -6.49
C ILE A 12 13.80 10.43 -5.20
N TYR A 13 14.93 10.18 -4.53
CA TYR A 13 14.95 9.45 -3.27
C TYR A 13 14.19 10.20 -2.18
N TYR A 14 14.47 11.50 -2.00
CA TYR A 14 13.77 12.37 -1.07
C TYR A 14 12.26 12.35 -1.32
N TYR A 15 11.84 12.53 -2.58
CA TYR A 15 10.42 12.60 -2.93
C TYR A 15 9.69 11.28 -2.60
N ASN A 16 10.30 10.13 -2.87
CA ASN A 16 9.66 8.83 -2.66
C ASN A 16 9.69 8.34 -1.21
N HIS A 17 10.76 8.64 -0.46
CA HIS A 17 11.04 8.02 0.85
C HIS A 17 10.96 8.97 2.03
N LYS A 18 11.21 10.27 1.82
CA LYS A 18 11.32 11.24 2.93
C LYS A 18 10.21 12.28 2.93
N ARG A 19 9.54 12.50 1.80
CA ARG A 19 8.48 13.51 1.70
C ARG A 19 7.27 13.12 2.54
N ILE A 20 7.01 13.90 3.59
CA ILE A 20 5.81 13.76 4.42
C ILE A 20 4.66 14.54 3.77
N LYS A 21 3.46 13.95 3.74
CA LYS A 21 2.27 14.61 3.21
C LYS A 21 1.06 14.38 4.10
N ALA A 22 0.42 15.46 4.55
CA ALA A 22 -0.75 15.39 5.42
C ALA A 22 -1.88 14.52 4.84
N LYS A 23 -2.15 14.64 3.53
CA LYS A 23 -3.18 13.83 2.85
C LYS A 23 -2.89 12.31 2.85
N LEU A 24 -1.65 11.91 3.08
CA LEU A 24 -1.23 10.50 3.14
C LEU A 24 -1.07 10.04 4.59
N LYS A 25 -1.77 10.70 5.53
CA LYS A 25 -1.67 10.42 6.98
C LYS A 25 -0.23 10.53 7.51
N GLY A 26 0.55 11.44 6.92
CA GLY A 26 1.96 11.64 7.29
C GLY A 26 2.93 10.62 6.70
N LEU A 27 2.47 9.67 5.87
CA LEU A 27 3.36 8.66 5.28
C LEU A 27 4.11 9.18 4.04
N PRO A 28 5.36 8.73 3.84
CA PRO A 28 6.04 8.81 2.56
C PRO A 28 5.30 8.10 1.42
N PRO A 29 5.44 8.55 0.16
CA PRO A 29 4.74 7.96 -0.98
C PRO A 29 4.94 6.45 -1.14
N VAL A 30 6.15 5.94 -0.94
CA VAL A 30 6.42 4.49 -1.08
C VAL A 30 5.66 3.69 -0.02
N GLN A 31 5.66 4.13 1.24
CA GLN A 31 4.98 3.45 2.33
C GLN A 31 3.46 3.50 2.16
N TYR A 32 2.92 4.63 1.71
CA TYR A 32 1.49 4.76 1.44
C TYR A 32 1.00 3.76 0.38
N ARG A 33 1.78 3.53 -0.69
CA ARG A 33 1.43 2.54 -1.73
C ARG A 33 1.40 1.12 -1.18
N VAL A 34 2.42 0.74 -0.40
CA VAL A 34 2.47 -0.59 0.25
C VAL A 34 1.29 -0.78 1.18
N GLN A 35 1.01 0.21 2.05
CA GLN A 35 -0.13 0.13 2.97
C GLN A 35 -1.45 0.01 2.23
N SER A 36 -1.66 0.77 1.15
CA SER A 36 -2.88 0.72 0.34
C SER A 36 -3.08 -0.65 -0.31
N LEU A 37 -2.01 -1.25 -0.84
CA LEU A 37 -2.05 -2.58 -1.46
C LEU A 37 -2.35 -3.67 -0.42
N VAL A 38 -1.68 -3.63 0.73
CA VAL A 38 -1.92 -4.59 1.82
C VAL A 38 -3.35 -4.47 2.34
N ALA A 39 -3.83 -3.25 2.59
CA ALA A 39 -5.21 -3.03 3.03
C ALA A 39 -6.22 -3.57 2.00
N SER A 40 -6.01 -3.32 0.71
CA SER A 40 -6.85 -3.87 -0.35
C SER A 40 -6.84 -5.40 -0.35
N CYS A 41 -5.66 -6.03 -0.30
CA CYS A 41 -5.51 -7.48 -0.27
C CYS A 41 -6.24 -8.10 0.94
N LEU A 42 -6.07 -7.51 2.13
CA LEU A 42 -6.73 -7.98 3.35
C LEU A 42 -8.26 -7.92 3.23
N ILE A 43 -8.81 -6.87 2.63
CA ILE A 43 -10.26 -6.74 2.40
C ILE A 43 -10.77 -7.80 1.42
N TYR A 44 -10.05 -8.05 0.32
CA TYR A 44 -10.43 -9.12 -0.61
C TYR A 44 -10.40 -10.49 0.06
N LEU A 45 -9.35 -10.75 0.86
CA LEU A 45 -9.22 -12.02 1.58
C LEU A 45 -10.32 -12.19 2.62
N SER A 46 -10.67 -11.15 3.39
CA SER A 46 -11.74 -11.23 4.39
C SER A 46 -13.09 -11.50 3.73
N ASN A 47 -13.39 -10.83 2.62
CA ASN A 47 -14.63 -11.05 1.86
C ASN A 47 -14.70 -12.46 1.28
N PHE A 48 -13.58 -12.96 0.74
CA PHE A 48 -13.48 -14.31 0.21
C PHE A 48 -13.70 -15.36 1.30
N LEU A 49 -12.98 -15.26 2.42
CA LEU A 49 -13.11 -16.19 3.55
C LEU A 49 -14.52 -16.16 4.14
N GLY A 50 -15.13 -14.98 4.30
CA GLY A 50 -16.52 -14.84 4.74
C GLY A 50 -17.49 -15.60 3.83
N SER A 51 -17.32 -15.49 2.51
CA SER A 51 -18.14 -16.23 1.54
C SER A 51 -17.99 -17.76 1.67
N ILE A 52 -16.79 -18.25 2.00
CA ILE A 52 -16.53 -19.67 2.23
C ILE A 52 -17.22 -20.15 3.51
N GLN A 53 -17.13 -19.38 4.60
CA GLN A 53 -17.80 -19.74 5.85
C GLN A 53 -19.32 -19.80 5.69
N ILE A 54 -19.90 -18.84 4.97
CA ILE A 54 -21.33 -18.85 4.63
C ILE A 54 -21.68 -20.11 3.82
N ARG A 55 -20.89 -20.46 2.79
CA ARG A 55 -21.13 -21.69 2.00
C ARG A 55 -21.01 -22.97 2.82
N LYS A 56 -20.08 -23.04 3.78
CA LYS A 56 -20.00 -24.17 4.71
C LYS A 56 -21.23 -24.23 5.61
N ALA A 57 -21.67 -23.10 6.16
CA ALA A 57 -22.88 -23.05 7.00
C ALA A 57 -24.14 -23.53 6.26
N PHE A 58 -24.28 -23.23 4.96
CA PHE A 58 -25.37 -23.73 4.13
C PHE A 58 -25.26 -25.21 3.74
N PHE A 59 -24.08 -25.83 3.83
CA PHE A 59 -23.90 -27.25 3.51
C PHE A 59 -24.20 -28.17 4.71
N TYR A 60 -24.18 -27.62 5.93
CA TYR A 60 -24.51 -28.32 7.17
C TYR A 60 -25.96 -28.11 7.64
N LEU A 61 -26.83 -27.57 6.77
CA LEU A 61 -28.26 -27.34 7.00
C LEU A 61 -29.07 -28.04 5.91
#